data_AF-A0AAD7RGG2-F1
#
_entry.id   AF-A0AAD7RGG2-F1
#
_cell.length_a   1.000
_cell.length_b   1.000
_cell.length_c   1.000
_cell.angle_alpha   90.00
_cell.angle_beta   90.00
_cell.angle_gamma   90.00
#
_symmetry.space_group_name_H-M   'P 1'
#
loop_
_entity.id
_entity.type
_entity.pdbx_description
1 polymer ?
#
loop_
_entity_poly.entity_id
_entity_poly.type
_entity_poly.pdbx_seq_one_letter_code
_entity_poly.pdbx_strand_id
1 'polypeptide(L)'
;MISETMEEKVLKPMMLHAARWVPYVHRAAKIDAEGYPVILAHFEDMARLERRPKPSAAVAGRAKEVSSYLKDYDSVLFLCDVLDHLATLSKVFQKDSVTVCV
;
A
#
# COMPACT_ATOMS: atom_id res chain seq x y z
N MET A 1 10.62 -10.86 36.78
CA MET A 1 10.61 -11.28 35.35
C MET A 1 12.04 -11.65 34.97
N ILE A 2 12.31 -12.66 34.12
CA ILE A 2 13.71 -13.14 33.85
C ILE A 2 14.65 -12.00 33.42
N SER A 3 14.15 -11.01 32.67
CA SER A 3 14.91 -9.83 32.24
C SER A 3 15.36 -8.90 33.37
N GLU A 4 14.57 -8.77 34.45
CA GLU A 4 14.96 -7.99 35.64
C GLU A 4 16.05 -8.69 36.45
N THR A 5 16.13 -10.03 36.34
CA THR A 5 17.14 -10.85 37.00
C THR A 5 18.46 -10.90 36.23
N MET A 6 18.46 -10.54 34.94
CA MET A 6 19.65 -10.58 34.07
C MET A 6 20.28 -9.20 33.79
N GLU A 7 19.79 -8.12 34.40
CA GLU A 7 20.24 -6.73 34.19
C GLU A 7 20.25 -6.27 32.70
N GLU A 8 19.61 -7.02 31.80
CA GLU A 8 19.54 -6.64 30.40
C GLU A 8 18.69 -5.39 30.25
N LYS A 9 19.24 -4.34 29.63
CA LYS A 9 18.52 -3.12 29.25
C LYS A 9 17.57 -3.44 28.10
N VAL A 10 16.46 -4.06 28.44
CA VAL A 10 15.41 -4.42 27.50
C VAL A 10 14.46 -3.23 27.32
N LEU A 11 14.39 -2.68 26.12
CA LEU A 11 13.39 -1.67 25.78
C LEU A 11 12.13 -2.38 25.28
N LYS A 12 11.02 -2.21 26.01
CA LYS A 12 9.69 -2.52 25.47
C LYS A 12 9.27 -1.39 24.55
N PRO A 13 8.86 -1.64 23.29
CA PRO A 13 8.42 -0.59 22.39
C PRO A 13 7.11 0.06 22.91
N MET A 14 7.20 1.15 23.67
CA MET A 14 6.03 1.80 24.28
C MET A 14 5.20 2.62 23.28
N MET A 15 5.75 2.99 22.12
CA MET A 15 5.15 3.95 21.18
C MET A 15 4.88 3.33 19.80
N LEU A 16 4.29 2.12 19.74
CA LEU A 16 3.91 1.51 18.46
C LEU A 16 2.55 1.96 17.91
N HIS A 17 1.91 2.97 18.50
CA HIS A 17 0.62 3.50 18.05
C HIS A 17 0.64 3.91 16.58
N ALA A 18 1.74 4.52 16.12
CA ALA A 18 1.94 4.92 14.73
C ALA A 18 2.29 3.74 13.79
N ALA A 19 2.48 2.52 14.27
CA ALA A 19 2.69 1.35 13.41
C ALA A 19 1.40 0.52 13.25
N ARG A 20 0.40 0.73 14.12
CA ARG A 20 -0.88 -0.01 14.10
C ARG A 20 -1.70 0.20 12.84
N TRP A 21 -1.56 1.33 12.16
CA TRP A 21 -2.30 1.63 10.93
C TRP A 21 -1.65 1.02 9.68
N VAL A 22 -0.36 0.66 9.74
CA VAL A 22 0.42 0.15 8.60
C VAL A 22 -0.22 -1.10 7.97
N PRO A 23 -0.70 -2.11 8.73
CA PRO A 23 -1.39 -3.26 8.13
C PRO A 23 -2.72 -2.91 7.45
N TYR A 24 -3.38 -1.81 7.84
CA TYR A 24 -4.60 -1.35 7.19
C TYR A 24 -4.28 -0.63 5.89
N VAL A 25 -3.25 0.22 5.88
CA VAL A 25 -2.79 0.89 4.66
C VAL A 25 -2.17 -0.10 3.67
N HIS A 26 -1.43 -1.10 4.13
CA HIS A 26 -0.98 -2.20 3.27
C HIS A 26 -2.17 -2.92 2.61
N ARG A 27 -3.23 -3.24 3.37
CA ARG A 27 -4.44 -3.87 2.80
C ARG A 27 -5.14 -2.98 1.78
N ALA A 28 -5.29 -1.70 2.06
CA ALA A 28 -5.91 -0.75 1.12
C ALA A 28 -5.07 -0.63 -0.17
N ALA A 29 -3.76 -0.50 -0.05
CA ALA A 29 -2.84 -0.44 -1.19
C ALA A 29 -2.90 -1.73 -2.03
N LYS A 30 -2.99 -2.90 -1.39
CA LYS A 30 -3.13 -4.18 -2.09
C LYS A 30 -4.43 -4.28 -2.89
N ILE A 31 -5.56 -3.87 -2.30
CA ILE A 31 -6.86 -3.85 -3.01
C ILE A 31 -6.79 -2.91 -4.21
N ASP A 32 -6.19 -1.73 -4.04
CA ASP A 32 -6.02 -0.76 -5.12
C ASP A 32 -5.12 -1.31 -6.23
N ALA A 33 -4.00 -1.95 -5.85
CA ALA A 33 -3.10 -2.63 -6.78
C ALA A 33 -3.78 -3.77 -7.54
N GLU A 34 -4.57 -4.62 -6.89
CA GLU A 34 -5.34 -5.70 -7.53
C GLU A 34 -6.40 -5.16 -8.52
N GLY A 35 -7.04 -4.04 -8.18
CA GLY A 35 -8.02 -3.36 -9.04
C GLY A 35 -7.40 -2.53 -10.16
N TYR A 36 -6.11 -2.21 -10.06
CA TYR A 36 -5.43 -1.28 -10.94
C TYR A 36 -5.50 -1.64 -12.44
N PRO A 37 -5.28 -2.90 -12.87
CA PRO A 37 -5.39 -3.27 -14.28
C PRO A 37 -6.80 -3.02 -14.83
N VAL A 38 -7.84 -3.20 -14.02
CA VAL A 38 -9.24 -2.96 -14.40
C VAL A 38 -9.50 -1.47 -14.57
N ILE A 39 -8.98 -0.65 -13.66
CA ILE A 39 -9.11 0.82 -13.73
C ILE A 39 -8.38 1.35 -14.97
N LEU A 40 -7.15 0.89 -15.23
CA LEU A 40 -6.40 1.25 -16.43
C LEU A 40 -7.16 0.83 -17.69
N ALA A 41 -7.62 -0.41 -17.77
CA ALA A 41 -8.38 -0.91 -18.91
C ALA A 41 -9.67 -0.11 -19.15
N HIS A 42 -10.36 0.32 -18.09
CA HIS A 42 -11.54 1.18 -18.21
C HIS A 42 -11.20 2.51 -18.88
N PHE A 43 -10.14 3.19 -18.43
CA PHE A 43 -9.74 4.48 -19.01
C PHE A 43 -9.20 4.33 -20.43
N GLU A 44 -8.46 3.26 -20.72
CA GLU A 44 -8.02 2.95 -22.08
C GLU A 44 -9.21 2.71 -23.01
N ASP A 45 -10.22 1.95 -22.58
CA ASP A 45 -11.44 1.72 -23.35
C ASP A 45 -12.22 3.02 -23.57
N MET A 46 -12.37 3.86 -22.55
CA MET A 46 -12.96 5.21 -22.66
C MET A 46 -12.21 6.14 -23.61
N ALA A 47 -10.91 5.93 -23.83
CA ALA A 47 -10.11 6.70 -24.76
C ALA A 47 -10.15 6.16 -26.20
N ARG A 48 -10.69 4.95 -26.44
CA ARG A 48 -10.75 4.34 -27.78
C ARG A 48 -11.73 5.07 -28.68
N LEU A 49 -11.26 5.44 -29.88
CA LEU A 49 -12.07 6.07 -30.92
C LEU A 49 -13.22 5.18 -31.43
N GLU A 50 -13.05 3.87 -31.31
CA GLU A 50 -13.99 2.85 -31.79
C GLU A 50 -15.07 2.48 -30.76
N ARG A 51 -14.93 2.94 -29.49
CA ARG A 51 -15.87 2.65 -28.41
C ARG A 51 -17.30 3.05 -28.78
N ARG A 52 -18.28 2.22 -28.40
CA ARG A 52 -19.71 2.52 -28.51
C ARG A 52 -20.43 2.34 -27.16
N PRO A 53 -21.26 3.30 -26.70
CA PRO A 53 -21.46 4.63 -27.29
C PRO A 53 -20.17 5.46 -27.25
N LYS A 54 -20.00 6.36 -28.22
CA LYS A 54 -18.81 7.23 -28.28
C LYS A 54 -18.84 8.21 -27.10
N PRO A 55 -17.77 8.29 -26.29
CA PRO A 55 -17.65 9.32 -25.27
C PRO A 55 -17.50 10.69 -25.93
N SER A 56 -17.85 11.76 -25.20
CA SER A 56 -17.58 13.12 -25.67
C SER A 56 -16.07 13.34 -25.78
N ALA A 57 -15.65 14.26 -26.65
CA ALA A 57 -14.23 14.58 -26.85
C ALA A 57 -13.53 14.97 -25.54
N ALA A 58 -14.23 15.71 -24.66
CA ALA A 58 -13.70 16.08 -23.35
C ALA A 58 -13.50 14.87 -22.42
N VAL A 59 -14.41 13.89 -22.45
CA VAL A 59 -14.29 12.66 -21.65
C VAL A 59 -13.17 11.78 -22.18
N ALA A 60 -13.07 11.59 -23.50
CA ALA A 60 -11.99 10.83 -24.12
C ALA A 60 -10.62 11.46 -23.85
N GLY A 61 -10.52 12.79 -23.89
CA GLY A 61 -9.30 13.54 -23.55
C GLY A 61 -8.84 13.29 -22.12
N ARG A 62 -9.76 13.42 -21.14
CA ARG A 62 -9.46 13.12 -19.73
C ARG A 62 -9.09 11.66 -19.51
N ALA A 63 -9.79 10.73 -20.17
CA ALA A 63 -9.49 9.31 -20.06
C ALA A 63 -8.08 8.99 -20.56
N LYS A 64 -7.67 9.60 -21.68
CA LYS A 64 -6.31 9.48 -22.21
C LYS A 64 -5.26 10.02 -21.22
N GLU A 65 -5.50 11.20 -20.67
CA GLU A 65 -4.62 11.81 -19.67
C GLU A 65 -4.47 10.91 -18.43
N VAL A 66 -5.58 10.49 -17.82
CA VAL A 66 -5.57 9.60 -16.65
C VAL A 66 -4.86 8.28 -16.97
N SER A 67 -5.15 7.65 -18.11
CA SER A 67 -4.48 6.40 -18.50
C SER A 67 -2.97 6.57 -18.67
N SER A 68 -2.47 7.76 -19.03
CA SER A 68 -1.03 7.99 -19.16
C SER A 68 -0.33 8.05 -17.80
N TYR A 69 -0.97 8.66 -16.80
CA TYR A 69 -0.49 8.64 -15.42
C TYR A 69 -0.58 7.23 -14.82
N LEU A 70 -1.65 6.50 -15.13
CA LEU A 70 -1.83 5.13 -14.66
C LEU A 70 -0.94 4.09 -15.35
N LYS A 71 -0.11 4.47 -16.33
CA LYS A 71 0.86 3.53 -16.92
C LYS A 71 2.15 3.43 -16.11
N ASP A 72 2.40 4.38 -15.22
CA ASP A 72 3.54 4.37 -14.30
C ASP A 72 3.23 3.55 -13.02
N TYR A 73 2.77 2.31 -13.23
CA TYR A 73 2.30 1.42 -12.16
C TYR A 73 3.43 0.85 -11.29
N ASP A 74 4.66 0.87 -11.77
CA ASP A 74 5.83 0.32 -11.07
C ASP A 74 6.00 0.98 -9.68
N SER A 75 5.68 2.28 -9.58
CA SER A 75 5.71 3.02 -8.32
C SER A 75 4.68 2.52 -7.29
N VAL A 76 3.51 2.03 -7.75
CA VAL A 76 2.44 1.49 -6.88
C VAL A 76 2.81 0.10 -6.37
N LEU A 77 3.38 -0.74 -7.24
CA LEU A 77 3.90 -2.05 -6.86
C LEU A 77 5.03 -1.92 -5.83
N PHE A 78 5.98 -1.02 -6.08
CA PHE A 78 7.06 -0.73 -5.14
C PHE A 78 6.53 -0.28 -3.77
N LEU A 79 5.51 0.59 -3.75
CA LEU A 79 4.89 1.02 -2.50
C LEU A 79 4.21 -0.15 -1.76
N CYS A 80 3.57 -1.07 -2.48
CA CYS A 80 2.98 -2.27 -1.89
C CYS A 80 4.04 -3.16 -1.22
N ASP A 81 5.18 -3.38 -1.88
CA ASP A 81 6.29 -4.18 -1.33
C ASP A 81 6.85 -3.56 -0.04
N VAL A 82 7.07 -2.25 -0.04
CA VAL A 82 7.50 -1.51 1.15
C VAL A 82 6.48 -1.66 2.27
N LEU A 83 5.19 -1.51 1.97
CA LEU A 83 4.12 -1.64 2.96
C LEU A 83 3.97 -3.06 3.51
N ASP A 84 4.24 -4.10 2.73
CA ASP A 84 4.21 -5.49 3.21
C ASP A 84 5.31 -5.76 4.24
N HIS A 85 6.53 -5.30 3.95
CA HIS A 85 7.65 -5.36 4.89
C HIS A 85 7.35 -4.58 6.17
N LEU A 86 6.86 -3.35 6.05
CA LEU A 86 6.51 -2.52 7.21
C LEU A 86 5.34 -3.11 8.00
N ALA A 87 4.35 -3.72 7.36
CA ALA A 87 3.23 -4.38 8.04
C ALA A 87 3.71 -5.63 8.81
N THR A 88 4.64 -6.38 8.24
CA THR A 88 5.26 -7.54 8.89
C THR A 88 6.06 -7.13 10.11
N LEU A 89 6.95 -6.15 9.98
CA LEU A 89 7.72 -5.59 11.09
C LEU A 89 6.81 -5.02 12.18
N SER A 90 5.80 -4.24 11.79
CA SER A 90 4.80 -3.69 12.70
C SER A 90 4.13 -4.77 13.55
N LYS A 91 3.69 -5.88 12.94
CA LYS A 91 3.10 -7.01 13.68
C LYS A 91 4.08 -7.66 14.65
N VAL A 92 5.35 -7.79 14.28
CA VAL A 92 6.40 -8.35 15.16
C VAL A 92 6.57 -7.49 16.40
N PHE A 93 6.76 -6.18 16.23
CA PHE A 93 6.94 -5.26 17.36
C PHE A 93 5.68 -5.01 18.20
N GLN A 94 4.49 -5.37 17.70
CA GLN A 94 3.25 -5.31 18.46
C GLN A 94 3.04 -6.53 19.39
N LYS A 95 3.83 -7.60 19.27
CA LYS A 95 3.72 -8.76 20.15
C LYS A 95 4.26 -8.41 21.55
N ASP A 96 3.47 -8.72 22.58
CA ASP A 96 3.86 -8.47 23.97
C ASP A 96 5.13 -9.22 24.41
N SER A 97 5.46 -10.31 23.72
CA SER A 97 6.64 -11.14 23.97
C SER A 97 7.91 -10.64 23.29
N VAL A 98 7.84 -9.57 22.49
CA VAL A 98 9.01 -9.06 21.78
C VAL A 98 9.69 -7.98 22.61
N THR A 99 10.93 -8.26 22.93
CA THR A 99 11.86 -7.42 23.67
C THR A 99 13.02 -7.07 22.76
N VAL A 100 13.32 -5.79 22.61
CA VAL A 100 14.45 -5.33 21.79
C VAL A 100 15.61 -5.04 22.73
N CYS A 101 16.72 -5.77 22.55
CA CYS A 101 17.96 -5.51 23.28
C CYS A 101 18.73 -4.38 22.59
N VAL A 102 19.29 -3.47 23.38
CA VAL A 102 20.13 -2.34 22.90
C VAL A 102 21.59 -2.66 23.15
#